data_AF-A0A0V8JI03-F1
#
_entry.id   AF-A0A0V8JI03-F1
#
_cell.length_a   1.000
_cell.length_b   1.000
_cell.length_c   1.000
_cell.angle_alpha   90.00
_cell.angle_beta   90.00
_cell.angle_gamma   90.00
#
_symmetry.space_group_name_H-M   'P 1'
#
loop_
_entity.id
_entity.type
_entity.pdbx_description
1 polymer ?
#
loop_
_entity_poly.entity_id
_entity_poly.type
_entity_poly.pdbx_seq_one_letter_code
_entity_poly.pdbx_strand_id
1 'polypeptide(L)'
;MEWKYWKVVLRYGHVGKRKDVTVARYLVTPSHYNLVMVMDIGKEMPGVKSEGVVRLTEVGLEEYLAGKRAETENFYLQQLFNYELRA
;
A
#
# COMPACT_ATOMS: atom_id res chain seq x y z
N MET A 1 -10.23 21.66 1.45
CA MET A 1 -10.49 20.20 1.48
C MET A 1 -9.62 19.62 2.57
N GLU A 2 -10.22 18.88 3.50
CA GLU A 2 -9.47 18.18 4.55
C GLU A 2 -9.07 16.79 4.06
N TRP A 3 -7.88 16.36 4.45
CA TRP A 3 -7.26 15.11 4.02
C TRP A 3 -7.02 14.20 5.21
N LYS A 4 -7.17 12.89 5.00
CA LYS A 4 -6.72 11.84 5.91
C LYS A 4 -5.56 11.09 5.30
N TYR A 5 -4.64 10.67 6.15
CA TYR A 5 -3.48 9.90 5.74
C TYR A 5 -3.52 8.53 6.37
N TRP A 6 -3.09 7.52 5.63
CA TRP A 6 -3.24 6.13 6.03
C TRP A 6 -1.96 5.37 5.81
N LYS A 7 -1.69 4.43 6.70
CA LYS A 7 -0.74 3.34 6.52
C LYS A 7 -1.52 2.05 6.30
N VAL A 8 -1.28 1.42 5.16
CA VAL A 8 -1.90 0.17 4.74
C VAL A 8 -0.82 -0.88 4.58
N VAL A 9 -0.84 -1.90 5.43
CA VAL A 9 0.09 -3.02 5.35
C VAL A 9 -0.52 -4.06 4.41
N LEU A 10 0.14 -4.29 3.27
CA LEU A 10 -0.36 -5.12 2.18
C LEU A 10 0.52 -6.35 1.95
N ARG A 11 -0.10 -7.47 1.65
CA ARG A 11 0.53 -8.76 1.32
C ARG A 11 0.52 -8.97 -0.19
N TYR A 12 1.72 -9.08 -0.76
CA TYR A 12 1.93 -9.27 -2.20
C TYR A 12 2.36 -10.71 -2.52
N GLY A 13 2.02 -11.19 -3.72
CA GLY A 13 2.11 -12.61 -4.08
C GLY A 13 3.14 -13.05 -5.12
N HIS A 14 3.96 -12.14 -5.63
CA HIS A 14 4.83 -12.44 -6.78
C HIS A 14 6.22 -13.03 -6.45
N VAL A 15 6.49 -13.43 -5.20
CA VAL A 15 7.84 -13.91 -4.78
C VAL A 15 8.04 -15.43 -4.88
N GLY A 16 7.21 -16.13 -5.66
CA GLY A 16 7.29 -17.57 -5.88
C GLY A 16 6.28 -18.40 -5.07
N LYS A 17 6.28 -19.72 -5.30
CA LYS A 17 5.26 -20.64 -4.76
C LYS A 17 5.22 -20.58 -3.22
N ARG A 18 4.05 -20.25 -2.67
CA ARG A 18 3.77 -20.12 -1.21
C ARG A 18 4.58 -19.03 -0.47
N LYS A 19 5.21 -18.10 -1.18
CA LYS A 19 5.86 -16.95 -0.56
C LYS A 19 4.98 -15.69 -0.66
N ASP A 20 5.11 -14.80 0.29
CA ASP A 20 4.60 -13.44 0.22
C ASP A 20 5.62 -12.46 0.81
N VAL A 21 5.40 -11.19 0.45
CA VAL A 21 6.08 -10.06 1.07
C VAL A 21 5.00 -9.13 1.59
N THR A 22 5.19 -8.66 2.82
CA THR A 22 4.33 -7.66 3.43
C THR A 22 5.01 -6.30 3.33
N VAL A 23 4.34 -5.33 2.71
CA VAL A 23 4.85 -3.97 2.52
C VAL A 23 3.84 -2.95 3.01
N ALA A 24 4.30 -1.94 3.76
CA ALA A 24 3.48 -0.79 4.09
C ALA A 24 3.39 0.16 2.88
N ARG A 25 2.17 0.52 2.51
CA ARG A 25 1.83 1.59 1.57
C ARG A 25 1.13 2.71 2.31
N TYR A 26 1.30 3.93 1.84
CA TYR A 26 0.83 5.14 2.45
C TYR A 26 -0.07 5.87 1.47
N LEU A 27 -1.32 6.06 1.89
CA LEU A 27 -2.40 6.63 1.08
C LEU A 27 -2.84 7.97 1.64
N VAL A 28 -3.33 8.82 0.76
CA VAL A 28 -4.02 10.07 1.11
C VAL A 28 -5.42 10.02 0.51
N THR A 29 -6.43 10.37 1.30
CA THR A 29 -7.83 10.37 0.86
C THR A 29 -8.57 11.60 1.39
N PRO A 30 -9.70 12.00 0.77
CA PRO A 30 -10.59 12.98 1.36
C PRO A 30 -11.05 12.58 2.77
N SER A 31 -11.32 13.54 3.64
CA SER A 31 -11.67 13.29 5.06
C SER A 31 -12.94 12.46 5.28
N HIS A 32 -13.86 12.44 4.31
CA HIS A 32 -15.09 11.65 4.37
C HIS A 32 -14.88 10.14 4.09
N TYR A 33 -13.68 9.74 3.65
CA TYR A 33 -13.38 8.32 3.46
C TYR A 33 -13.30 7.62 4.83
N ASN A 34 -13.92 6.45 4.90
CA ASN A 34 -13.86 5.55 6.04
C ASN A 34 -12.90 4.38 5.78
N LEU A 35 -12.68 3.55 6.81
CA LEU A 35 -11.77 2.40 6.75
C LEU A 35 -12.11 1.42 5.62
N VAL A 36 -13.40 1.18 5.33
CA VAL A 36 -13.82 0.23 4.29
C VAL A 36 -13.41 0.73 2.91
N MET A 37 -13.67 2.00 2.62
CA MET A 37 -13.30 2.61 1.34
C MET A 37 -11.78 2.58 1.11
N VAL A 38 -10.98 2.81 2.16
CA VAL A 38 -9.51 2.76 2.06
C VAL A 38 -9.01 1.32 1.92
N MET A 39 -9.68 0.36 2.55
CA MET A 39 -9.40 -1.06 2.39
C MET A 39 -9.63 -1.52 0.94
N ASP A 40 -10.69 -1.03 0.30
CA ASP A 40 -10.99 -1.36 -1.10
C ASP A 40 -9.89 -0.84 -2.05
N ILE A 41 -9.40 0.39 -1.84
CA ILE A 41 -8.23 0.91 -2.56
C ILE A 41 -7.02 -0.02 -2.37
N GLY A 42 -6.78 -0.48 -1.14
CA GLY A 42 -5.67 -1.37 -0.81
C GLY A 42 -5.76 -2.74 -1.51
N LYS A 43 -6.97 -3.28 -1.68
CA LYS A 43 -7.22 -4.57 -2.37
C LYS A 43 -7.02 -4.48 -3.88
N GLU A 44 -7.32 -3.33 -4.47
CA GLU A 44 -7.18 -3.08 -5.90
C GLU A 44 -5.74 -2.73 -6.32
N MET A 45 -4.82 -2.59 -5.35
CA MET A 45 -3.43 -2.30 -5.69
C MET A 45 -2.76 -3.44 -6.47
N PRO A 46 -1.96 -3.12 -7.51
CA PRO A 46 -1.31 -4.13 -8.32
C PRO A 46 -0.45 -5.11 -7.51
N GLY A 47 -0.54 -6.40 -7.85
CA GLY A 47 0.24 -7.47 -7.23
C GLY A 47 -0.17 -7.88 -5.80
N VAL A 48 -1.16 -7.20 -5.19
CA VAL A 48 -1.72 -7.56 -3.89
C VAL A 48 -2.54 -8.84 -4.01
N LYS A 49 -2.41 -9.75 -3.03
CA LYS A 49 -3.18 -11.00 -3.01
C LYS A 49 -4.66 -10.75 -2.65
N SER A 50 -5.53 -11.70 -2.97
CA SER A 50 -6.85 -11.80 -2.33
C SER A 50 -6.68 -11.78 -0.80
N GLU A 51 -7.55 -11.03 -0.10
CA GLU A 51 -7.41 -10.76 1.34
C GLU A 51 -5.99 -10.26 1.69
N GLY A 52 -5.48 -9.33 0.86
CA GLY A 52 -4.11 -8.83 0.95
C GLY A 52 -3.92 -7.69 1.93
N VAL A 53 -5.00 -7.06 2.41
CA VAL A 53 -4.92 -6.00 3.42
C VAL A 53 -4.75 -6.63 4.80
N VAL A 54 -3.56 -6.49 5.39
CA VAL A 54 -3.21 -7.08 6.70
C VAL A 54 -3.55 -6.13 7.84
N ARG A 55 -3.26 -4.84 7.67
CA ARG A 55 -3.53 -3.80 8.67
C ARG A 55 -3.79 -2.48 7.98
N LEU A 56 -4.73 -1.73 8.52
CA LEU A 56 -5.06 -0.37 8.07
C LEU A 56 -5.10 0.54 9.29
N THR A 57 -4.44 1.70 9.21
CA THR A 57 -4.36 2.65 10.34
C THR A 57 -4.30 4.08 9.80
N GLU A 58 -5.10 4.98 10.36
CA GLU A 58 -4.99 6.42 10.11
C GLU A 58 -3.72 6.95 10.79
N VAL A 59 -2.96 7.79 10.10
CA VAL A 59 -1.67 8.33 10.56
C VAL A 59 -1.62 9.84 10.36
N GLY A 60 -0.68 10.50 11.04
CA GLY A 60 -0.41 11.92 10.83
C GLY A 60 0.33 12.20 9.52
N LEU A 61 0.34 13.48 9.11
CA LEU A 61 1.04 13.94 7.90
C LEU A 61 2.54 13.60 7.93
N GLU A 62 3.21 13.75 9.08
CA GLU A 62 4.65 13.48 9.19
C GLU A 62 4.99 12.00 8.93
N GLU A 63 4.21 11.08 9.52
CA GLU A 63 4.39 9.64 9.29
C GLU A 63 4.09 9.29 7.83
N TYR A 64 3.06 9.89 7.24
CA TYR A 64 2.76 9.72 5.81
C TYR A 64 3.92 10.15 4.92
N LEU A 65 4.49 11.34 5.13
CA LEU A 65 5.60 11.85 4.33
C LEU A 65 6.87 11.02 4.49
N ALA A 66 7.18 10.56 5.70
CA ALA A 66 8.28 9.63 5.94
C ALA A 66 8.03 8.28 5.25
N GLY A 67 6.82 7.75 5.37
CA GLY A 67 6.38 6.50 4.75
C GLY A 67 6.44 6.52 3.23
N LYS A 68 5.98 7.60 2.59
CA LYS A 68 6.06 7.77 1.13
C LYS A 68 7.50 7.75 0.61
N ARG A 69 8.45 8.33 1.36
CA ARG A 69 9.88 8.25 1.00
C ARG A 69 10.40 6.82 1.12
N ALA A 70 10.09 6.14 2.22
CA ALA A 70 10.47 4.74 2.39
C ALA A 70 9.87 3.81 1.32
N GLU A 71 8.65 4.08 0.85
CA GLU A 71 8.05 3.35 -0.28
C GLU A 71 8.86 3.48 -1.57
N THR A 72 9.35 4.67 -1.90
CA THR A 72 10.13 4.90 -3.13
C THR A 72 11.48 4.17 -3.12
N GLU A 73 12.01 3.93 -1.92
CA GLU A 73 13.27 3.19 -1.69
C GLU A 73 13.04 1.69 -1.47
N ASN A 74 11.77 1.25 -1.43
CA ASN A 74 11.45 -0.15 -1.18
C ASN A 74 11.80 -1.02 -2.39
N PHE A 75 12.84 -1.86 -2.24
CA PHE A 75 13.34 -2.73 -3.30
C PHE A 75 12.27 -3.63 -3.93
N TYR A 76 11.33 -4.16 -3.13
CA TYR A 76 10.26 -5.01 -3.66
C TYR A 76 9.31 -4.23 -4.56
N LEU A 77 8.88 -3.03 -4.13
CA LEU A 77 7.99 -2.18 -4.94
C LEU A 77 8.67 -1.70 -6.22
N GLN A 78 9.95 -1.33 -6.16
CA GLN A 78 10.72 -0.96 -7.35
C GLN A 78 10.75 -2.10 -8.37
N GLN A 79 10.99 -3.34 -7.93
CA GLN A 79 10.95 -4.50 -8.81
C GLN A 79 9.54 -4.71 -9.38
N LEU A 80 8.51 -4.68 -8.54
CA LEU A 80 7.10 -4.87 -8.94
C LEU A 80 6.70 -3.92 -10.08
N PHE A 81 6.92 -2.61 -9.92
CA PHE A 81 6.55 -1.63 -10.93
C PHE A 81 7.45 -1.67 -12.18
N ASN A 82 8.72 -2.05 -12.04
CA ASN A 82 9.60 -2.28 -13.20
C ASN A 82 9.16 -3.49 -14.04
N TYR A 83 8.55 -4.52 -13.42
CA TYR A 83 7.97 -5.65 -14.16
C TYR A 83 6.68 -5.24 -14.90
N GLU A 84 5.83 -4.41 -14.29
CA GLU A 84 4.61 -3.92 -14.94
C GLU A 84 4.88 -3.04 -16.17
N LEU A 85 5.98 -2.29 -16.19
CA LEU A 85 6.40 -1.53 -17.37
C LEU A 85 6.91 -2.39 -18.55
N ARG A 86 7.11 -3.70 -18.34
CA ARG A 86 7.68 -4.63 -19.32
C ARG A 86 6.69 -5.72 -19.78
N ALA A 87 5.51 -5.79 -19.16
CA ALA A 87 4.45 -6.76 -19.45
C ALA A 87 3.35 -6.12 -20.30
#